data_AF-X1EUR5-F1
#
_entry.id   AF-X1EUR5-F1
#
_cell.length_a   1.000
_cell.length_b   1.000
_cell.length_c   1.000
_cell.angle_alpha   90.00
_cell.angle_beta   90.00
_cell.angle_gamma   90.00
#
_symmetry.space_group_name_H-M   'P 1'
#
loop_
_entity.id
_entity.type
_entity.pdbx_description
1 polymer ?
#
loop_
_entity_poly.entity_id
_entity_poly.type
_entity_poly.pdbx_seq_one_letter_code
_entity_poly.pdbx_strand_id
1 'polypeptide(L)'
;MMNKYEAIYDISVSLGAEAIDYPGAPPYSRELVSRKRERLPLELSKLVMSAHSGTHLDFPAHFISGGKHIDEYPARRFILPAQVVTIEDKEAIRPSELENLDIKPGDALLFKTDNSISGRCASGVFSESFVYMSPEAAEGRIQA
;
A
#
# COMPACT_ATOMS: atom_id res chain seq x y z
N MET A 1 28.73 2.73 2.59
CA MET A 1 28.56 3.81 1.59
C MET A 1 27.09 4.19 1.57
N MET A 2 26.76 5.48 1.60
CA MET A 2 25.37 5.93 1.55
C MET A 2 24.92 5.88 0.10
N ASN A 3 23.92 5.06 -0.23
CA ASN A 3 23.33 5.06 -1.58
C ASN A 3 22.77 6.46 -1.84
N LYS A 4 23.21 7.08 -2.93
CA LYS A 4 22.76 8.41 -3.33
C LYS A 4 21.58 8.19 -4.28
N TYR A 5 20.37 8.50 -3.83
CA TYR A 5 19.16 8.42 -4.67
C TYR A 5 19.14 9.62 -5.62
N GLU A 6 18.87 9.38 -6.91
CA GLU A 6 18.80 10.43 -7.93
C GLU A 6 17.46 11.17 -7.92
N ALA A 7 16.38 10.50 -7.51
CA ALA A 7 15.03 11.03 -7.41
C ALA A 7 14.23 10.33 -6.30
N ILE A 8 13.18 10.99 -5.84
CA ILE A 8 12.18 10.45 -4.92
C ILE A 8 10.82 10.54 -5.61
N TYR A 9 10.14 9.41 -5.72
CA TYR A 9 8.77 9.32 -6.24
C TYR A 9 7.83 9.03 -5.09
N ASP A 10 6.84 9.89 -4.90
CA ASP A 10 5.74 9.58 -3.99
C ASP A 10 4.76 8.64 -4.69
N ILE A 11 4.52 7.49 -4.06
CA ILE A 11 3.58 6.47 -4.54
C ILE A 11 2.41 6.30 -3.57
N SER A 12 2.20 7.29 -2.69
CA SER A 12 1.15 7.30 -1.68
C SER A 12 -0.12 7.96 -2.22
N VAL A 13 -1.28 7.44 -1.83
CA VAL A 13 -2.56 8.13 -2.04
C VAL A 13 -2.90 9.00 -0.82
N SER A 14 -3.52 10.16 -1.07
CA SER A 14 -3.90 11.11 -0.03
C SER A 14 -5.06 10.59 0.81
N LEU A 15 -4.85 10.44 2.11
CA LEU A 15 -5.90 10.03 3.05
C LEU A 15 -7.09 11.01 3.05
N GLY A 16 -8.30 10.46 2.90
CA GLY A 16 -9.56 11.19 2.91
C GLY A 16 -9.98 11.86 1.60
N ALA A 17 -9.03 12.23 0.72
CA ALA A 17 -9.34 12.82 -0.58
C ALA A 17 -9.31 11.80 -1.71
N GLU A 18 -8.31 10.93 -1.71
CA GLU A 18 -8.04 9.94 -2.77
C GLU A 18 -8.18 8.51 -2.26
N ALA A 19 -7.87 8.29 -0.99
CA ALA A 19 -7.93 6.98 -0.36
C ALA A 19 -9.35 6.41 -0.36
N ILE A 20 -9.45 5.13 -0.71
CA ILE A 20 -10.70 4.36 -0.68
C ILE A 20 -10.93 3.88 0.76
N ASP A 21 -12.12 4.15 1.28
CA ASP A 21 -12.61 3.48 2.48
C ASP A 21 -13.21 2.12 2.11
N TYR A 22 -12.65 1.04 2.65
CA TYR A 22 -13.16 -0.30 2.39
C TYR A 22 -14.58 -0.49 2.97
N PRO A 23 -15.54 -1.09 2.24
CA PRO A 23 -16.89 -1.28 2.74
C PRO A 23 -16.95 -1.98 4.10
N GLY A 24 -17.55 -1.33 5.09
CA GLY A 24 -17.69 -1.84 6.45
C GLY A 24 -16.52 -1.54 7.40
N ALA A 25 -15.40 -0.99 6.91
CA ALA A 25 -14.32 -0.49 7.75
C ALA A 25 -14.64 0.92 8.28
N PRO A 26 -14.03 1.35 9.40
CA PRO A 26 -14.13 2.73 9.85
C PRO A 26 -13.57 3.69 8.78
N PRO A 27 -14.37 4.66 8.29
CA PRO A 27 -13.90 5.61 7.29
C PRO A 27 -12.84 6.54 7.87
N TYR A 28 -11.96 7.05 7.02
CA TYR A 28 -11.05 8.11 7.44
C TYR A 28 -11.85 9.34 7.90
N SER A 29 -11.48 9.91 9.04
CA SER A 29 -11.97 11.21 9.48
C SER A 29 -10.89 12.03 10.16
N ARG A 30 -10.96 13.34 9.91
CA ARG A 30 -10.14 14.36 10.57
C ARG A 30 -11.05 15.36 11.26
N GLU A 31 -10.99 15.41 12.58
CA GLU A 31 -11.71 16.37 13.40
C GLU A 31 -10.74 17.45 13.88
N LEU A 32 -11.09 18.72 13.69
CA LEU A 32 -10.32 19.84 14.24
C LEU A 32 -10.67 20.04 15.72
N VAL A 33 -9.77 19.61 16.62
CA VAL A 33 -9.96 19.67 18.08
C VAL A 33 -9.76 21.07 18.62
N SER A 34 -8.79 21.82 18.09
CA SER A 34 -8.55 23.20 18.52
C SER A 34 -7.84 24.03 17.46
N ARG A 35 -8.21 25.31 17.39
CA ARG A 35 -7.54 26.33 16.59
C ARG A 35 -7.35 27.58 17.44
N LYS A 36 -6.24 27.66 18.18
CA LYS A 36 -5.90 28.88 18.92
C LYS A 36 -4.98 29.72 18.04
N ARG A 37 -5.41 30.94 17.70
CA ARG A 37 -4.64 31.85 16.83
C ARG A 37 -3.95 33.01 17.56
N GLU A 38 -4.34 33.28 18.81
CA GLU A 38 -3.97 34.55 19.47
C GLU A 38 -2.78 34.47 20.44
N ARG A 39 -2.43 33.29 20.97
CA ARG A 39 -1.31 33.14 21.93
C ARG A 39 -0.27 32.09 21.58
N LEU A 40 -0.67 31.00 20.92
CA LEU A 40 0.19 29.97 20.35
C LEU A 40 -0.52 29.47 19.09
N PRO A 41 0.02 29.67 17.87
CA PRO A 41 -0.62 29.21 16.65
C PRO A 41 -0.53 27.68 16.58
N LEU A 42 -1.56 27.02 17.11
CA LEU A 42 -1.69 25.55 17.09
C LEU A 42 -2.98 25.19 16.37
N GLU A 43 -2.85 24.27 15.41
CA GLU A 43 -3.96 23.53 14.83
C GLU A 43 -3.84 22.08 15.26
N LEU A 44 -4.75 21.62 16.11
CA LEU A 44 -4.76 20.25 16.64
C LEU A 44 -5.89 19.47 15.99
N SER A 45 -5.58 18.31 15.42
CA SER A 45 -6.58 17.42 14.82
C SER A 45 -6.55 16.03 15.44
N LYS A 46 -7.73 15.42 15.56
CA LYS A 46 -7.91 14.01 15.84
C LYS A 46 -8.12 13.28 14.52
N LEU A 47 -7.45 12.15 14.36
CA LEU A 47 -7.62 11.26 13.21
C LEU A 47 -8.29 9.97 13.69
N VAL A 48 -9.23 9.46 12.92
CA VAL A 48 -9.77 8.10 13.05
C VAL A 48 -9.68 7.46 11.67
N MET A 49 -9.11 6.26 11.58
CA MET A 49 -8.92 5.55 10.32
C MET A 49 -8.75 4.04 10.56
N SER A 50 -8.97 3.26 9.51
CA SER A 50 -8.56 1.86 9.47
C SER A 50 -7.03 1.76 9.33
N ALA A 51 -6.44 0.68 9.85
CA ALA A 51 -5.04 0.34 9.56
C ALA A 51 -4.80 0.04 8.06
N HIS A 52 -5.88 -0.23 7.32
CA HIS A 52 -5.89 -0.54 5.89
C HIS A 52 -6.35 0.64 5.02
N SER A 53 -6.35 1.86 5.57
CA SER A 53 -6.71 3.08 4.82
C SER A 53 -5.52 3.59 3.99
N GLY A 54 -5.75 3.87 2.71
CA GLY A 54 -4.74 4.45 1.80
C GLY A 54 -3.58 3.50 1.47
N THR A 55 -2.40 4.05 1.20
CA THR A 55 -1.18 3.26 0.98
C THR A 55 -0.68 2.71 2.32
N HIS A 56 -0.74 1.39 2.49
CA HIS A 56 -0.46 0.70 3.75
C HIS A 56 0.27 -0.63 3.54
N LEU A 57 0.59 -1.31 4.65
CA LEU A 57 1.18 -2.65 4.66
C LEU A 57 0.32 -3.57 5.53
N ASP A 58 0.07 -4.77 5.02
CA ASP A 58 -0.52 -5.86 5.80
C ASP A 58 0.58 -6.67 6.51
N PHE A 59 0.24 -7.19 7.68
CA PHE A 59 1.10 -8.07 8.47
C PHE A 59 0.39 -9.41 8.72
N PRO A 60 1.12 -10.51 8.96
CA PRO A 60 0.50 -11.83 9.13
C PRO A 60 -0.65 -11.86 10.15
N ALA A 61 -0.57 -11.09 11.24
CA ALA A 61 -1.63 -10.98 12.23
C ALA A 61 -3.00 -10.55 11.66
N HIS A 62 -3.05 -9.95 10.47
CA HIS A 62 -4.30 -9.54 9.83
C HIS A 62 -5.18 -10.75 9.45
N PHE A 63 -4.58 -11.85 9.00
CA PHE A 63 -5.31 -13.06 8.55
C PHE A 63 -4.93 -14.33 9.32
N ILE A 64 -3.75 -14.37 9.95
CA ILE A 64 -3.19 -15.56 10.59
C ILE A 64 -3.24 -15.36 12.10
N SER A 65 -4.00 -16.22 12.79
CA SER A 65 -4.04 -16.23 14.26
C SER A 65 -2.65 -16.50 14.85
N GLY A 66 -2.20 -15.63 15.75
CA GLY A 66 -0.84 -15.66 16.29
C GLY A 66 0.24 -15.23 15.29
N GLY A 67 -0.15 -14.69 14.14
CA GLY A 67 0.77 -14.06 13.19
C GLY A 67 1.45 -12.81 13.78
N LYS A 68 2.59 -12.44 13.21
CA LYS A 68 3.37 -11.30 13.68
C LYS A 68 2.69 -9.96 13.36
N HIS A 69 2.83 -9.01 14.27
CA HIS A 69 2.47 -7.60 14.13
C HIS A 69 3.64 -6.76 13.61
N ILE A 70 3.37 -5.52 13.20
CA ILE A 70 4.37 -4.59 12.63
C ILE A 70 5.58 -4.36 13.54
N ASP A 71 5.34 -4.24 14.84
CA ASP A 71 6.33 -3.93 15.87
C ASP A 71 7.29 -5.11 16.15
N GLU A 72 6.99 -6.29 15.60
CA GLU A 72 7.83 -7.49 15.69
C GLU A 72 8.84 -7.61 14.53
N TYR A 73 8.81 -6.67 13.56
CA TYR A 73 9.75 -6.63 12.44
C TYR A 73 10.78 -5.51 12.62
N PRO A 74 12.07 -5.77 12.30
CA PRO A 74 13.07 -4.70 12.29
C PRO A 74 12.81 -3.74 11.12
N ALA A 75 12.84 -2.42 11.38
CA ALA A 75 12.53 -1.38 10.39
C ALA A 75 13.30 -1.51 9.05
N ARG A 76 14.55 -2.01 9.09
CA ARG A 76 15.37 -2.25 7.88
C ARG A 76 14.72 -3.19 6.86
N ARG A 77 13.73 -4.00 7.26
CA ARG A 77 13.03 -4.93 6.38
C ARG A 77 12.08 -4.24 5.41
N PHE A 78 11.77 -2.97 5.62
CA PHE A 78 10.88 -2.18 4.76
C PHE A 78 11.62 -1.21 3.84
N ILE A 79 12.95 -1.25 3.84
CA ILE A 79 13.81 -0.44 2.96
C ILE A 79 14.57 -1.40 2.07
N LEU A 80 13.99 -1.70 0.90
CA LEU A 80 14.42 -2.76 0.01
C LEU A 80 14.65 -2.23 -1.42
N PRO A 81 15.52 -2.86 -2.22
CA PRO A 81 15.44 -2.71 -3.66
C PRO A 81 14.05 -3.14 -4.15
N ALA A 82 13.51 -2.41 -5.12
CA ALA A 82 12.20 -2.69 -5.68
C ALA A 82 12.28 -2.74 -7.21
N GLN A 83 11.55 -3.69 -7.80
CA GLN A 83 11.33 -3.75 -9.25
C GLN A 83 9.90 -3.33 -9.54
N VAL A 84 9.71 -2.41 -10.48
CA VAL A 84 8.40 -2.01 -10.96
C VAL A 84 8.04 -2.87 -12.17
N VAL A 85 6.95 -3.61 -12.07
CA VAL A 85 6.49 -4.55 -13.10
C VAL A 85 5.17 -4.02 -13.64
N THR A 86 5.12 -3.73 -14.94
CA THR A 86 3.87 -3.37 -15.60
C THR A 86 3.05 -4.63 -15.84
N ILE A 87 1.79 -4.59 -15.42
CA ILE A 87 0.81 -5.66 -15.63
C ILE A 87 -0.12 -5.22 -16.75
N GLU A 88 -0.18 -6.02 -17.80
CA GLU A 88 -0.99 -5.75 -18.99
C GLU A 88 -2.43 -6.23 -18.77
N ASP A 89 -2.58 -7.32 -18.03
CA ASP A 89 -3.87 -7.89 -17.69
C ASP A 89 -4.72 -6.91 -16.88
N LYS A 90 -5.98 -6.76 -17.31
CA LYS A 90 -6.93 -5.80 -16.73
C LYS A 90 -7.81 -6.42 -15.64
N GLU A 91 -7.64 -7.70 -15.36
CA GLU A 91 -8.42 -8.44 -14.38
C GLU A 91 -7.55 -9.02 -13.27
N ALA A 92 -6.46 -9.72 -13.62
CA ALA A 92 -5.64 -10.40 -12.63
C ALA A 92 -4.17 -10.50 -13.04
N ILE A 93 -3.27 -10.33 -12.07
CA ILE A 93 -1.85 -10.66 -12.21
C ILE A 93 -1.75 -12.19 -12.28
N ARG A 94 -1.32 -12.71 -13.42
CA ARG A 94 -1.22 -14.15 -13.70
C ARG A 94 0.24 -14.61 -13.76
N PRO A 95 0.54 -15.91 -13.54
CA PRO A 95 1.92 -16.42 -13.56
C PRO A 95 2.71 -16.05 -14.83
N SER A 96 2.05 -16.05 -15.99
CA SER A 96 2.64 -15.71 -17.29
C SER A 96 3.25 -14.30 -17.34
N GLU A 97 2.73 -13.35 -16.57
CA GLU A 97 3.28 -11.99 -16.49
C GLU A 97 4.52 -11.91 -15.58
N LEU A 98 4.84 -13.00 -14.88
CA LEU A 98 5.94 -13.07 -13.91
C LEU A 98 7.10 -13.97 -14.35
N GLU A 99 6.92 -14.82 -15.37
CA GLU A 99 7.87 -15.88 -15.76
C GLU A 99 9.28 -15.38 -16.08
N ASN A 100 9.40 -14.17 -16.66
CA ASN A 100 10.67 -13.64 -17.16
C ASN A 100 11.32 -12.59 -16.26
N LEU A 101 10.85 -12.45 -15.02
CA LEU A 101 11.40 -11.47 -14.07
C LEU A 101 12.65 -12.04 -13.37
N ASP A 102 13.76 -11.29 -13.39
CA ASP A 102 14.97 -11.59 -12.60
C ASP A 102 14.76 -11.15 -11.14
N ILE A 103 14.06 -11.96 -10.36
CA ILE A 103 13.71 -11.66 -8.95
C ILE A 103 14.74 -12.28 -8.02
N LYS A 104 15.29 -11.48 -7.10
CA LYS A 104 16.27 -11.95 -6.11
C LYS A 104 15.64 -12.00 -4.71
N PRO A 105 16.04 -12.95 -3.85
CA PRO A 105 15.59 -12.97 -2.47
C PRO A 105 15.86 -11.62 -1.77
N GLY A 106 14.81 -11.01 -1.23
CA GLY A 106 14.86 -9.69 -0.60
C GLY A 106 14.47 -8.51 -1.51
N ASP A 107 14.17 -8.75 -2.78
CA ASP A 107 13.56 -7.73 -3.65
C ASP A 107 12.08 -7.51 -3.27
N ALA A 108 11.63 -6.27 -3.37
CA ALA A 108 10.20 -5.94 -3.42
C ALA A 108 9.73 -5.88 -4.89
N LEU A 109 8.50 -6.34 -5.13
CA LEU A 109 7.83 -6.18 -6.43
C LEU A 109 6.69 -5.17 -6.31
N LEU A 110 6.71 -4.16 -7.16
CA LEU A 110 5.64 -3.17 -7.28
C LEU A 110 4.91 -3.39 -8.60
N PHE A 111 3.70 -3.95 -8.52
CA PHE A 111 2.86 -4.22 -9.69
C PHE A 111 2.10 -2.97 -10.12
N LYS A 112 2.50 -2.39 -11.25
CA LYS A 112 1.79 -1.29 -11.90
C LYS A 112 0.65 -1.86 -12.73
N THR A 113 -0.50 -2.02 -12.09
CA THR A 113 -1.73 -2.53 -12.71
C THR A 113 -2.64 -1.40 -13.20
N ASP A 114 -3.73 -1.78 -13.87
CA ASP A 114 -4.81 -0.87 -14.23
C ASP A 114 -5.38 -0.09 -13.05
N ASN A 115 -5.29 -0.60 -11.81
CA ASN A 115 -5.75 0.09 -10.61
C ASN A 115 -5.10 1.47 -10.47
N SER A 116 -3.81 1.58 -10.80
CA SER A 116 -3.06 2.83 -10.78
C SER A 116 -3.18 3.62 -12.08
N ILE A 117 -3.19 2.95 -13.23
CA ILE A 117 -3.21 3.59 -14.56
C ILE A 117 -4.54 4.30 -14.81
N SER A 118 -5.65 3.69 -14.43
CA SER A 118 -7.00 4.27 -14.55
C SER A 118 -7.33 5.29 -13.46
N GLY A 119 -6.45 5.44 -12.44
CA GLY A 119 -6.71 6.26 -11.26
C GLY A 119 -7.67 5.64 -10.25
N ARG A 120 -8.08 4.38 -10.44
CA ARG A 120 -9.04 3.69 -9.56
C ARG A 120 -8.60 3.68 -8.11
N CYS A 121 -7.34 3.40 -7.83
CA CYS A 121 -6.79 3.34 -6.47
C CYS A 121 -6.77 4.70 -5.74
N ALA A 122 -6.96 5.81 -6.46
CA ALA A 122 -6.97 7.18 -5.94
C ALA A 122 -8.34 7.87 -6.17
N SER A 123 -9.38 7.10 -6.50
CA SER A 123 -10.69 7.64 -6.86
C SER A 123 -11.57 8.00 -5.66
N GLY A 124 -11.20 7.58 -4.45
CA GLY A 124 -12.04 7.64 -3.26
C GLY A 124 -13.25 6.68 -3.29
N VAL A 125 -13.41 5.87 -4.34
CA VAL A 125 -14.55 4.97 -4.52
C VAL A 125 -14.07 3.52 -4.61
N PHE A 126 -14.62 2.66 -3.75
CA PHE A 126 -14.36 1.22 -3.82
C PHE A 126 -15.00 0.62 -5.08
N SER A 127 -14.25 -0.25 -5.77
CA SER A 127 -14.69 -0.95 -6.97
C SER A 127 -14.25 -2.39 -6.86
N GLU A 128 -15.18 -3.34 -6.94
CA GLU A 128 -14.87 -4.78 -6.90
C GLU A 128 -14.12 -5.28 -8.14
N SER A 129 -14.04 -4.49 -9.20
CA SER A 129 -13.39 -4.87 -10.46
C SER A 129 -11.89 -4.59 -10.45
N PHE A 130 -11.25 -4.45 -9.29
CA PHE A 130 -9.81 -4.16 -9.18
C PHE A 130 -8.97 -5.31 -9.74
N VAL A 131 -7.82 -4.98 -10.32
CA VAL A 131 -6.83 -5.99 -10.71
C VAL A 131 -6.25 -6.62 -9.45
N TYR A 132 -6.41 -7.92 -9.27
CA TYR A 132 -5.95 -8.68 -8.11
C TYR A 132 -4.80 -9.62 -8.47
N MET A 133 -4.13 -10.20 -7.47
CA MET A 133 -3.16 -11.27 -7.71
C MET A 133 -3.87 -12.63 -7.69
N SER A 134 -3.71 -13.44 -8.75
CA SER A 134 -4.31 -14.77 -8.77
C SER A 134 -3.66 -15.69 -7.72
N PRO A 135 -4.39 -16.67 -7.14
CA PRO A 135 -3.80 -17.63 -6.21
C PRO A 135 -2.57 -18.35 -6.77
N GLU A 136 -2.60 -18.72 -8.05
CA GLU A 136 -1.50 -19.40 -8.73
C GLU A 136 -0.26 -18.51 -8.84
N ALA A 137 -0.46 -17.21 -9.10
CA ALA A 137 0.64 -16.23 -9.13
C ALA A 137 1.26 -16.05 -7.73
N ALA A 138 0.46 -16.12 -6.67
CA ALA A 138 0.93 -16.03 -5.29
C ALA A 138 1.70 -17.30 -4.87
N GLU A 139 1.15 -18.48 -5.10
CA GLU A 139 1.75 -19.77 -4.69
C GLU A 139 3.15 -19.98 -5.28
N GLY A 140 3.33 -19.65 -6.56
CA GLY A 140 4.62 -19.75 -7.25
C GLY A 140 5.72 -18.86 -6.66
N ARG A 141 5.41 -17.97 -5.72
CA ARG A 141 6.32 -16.97 -5.13
C ARG A 141 6.49 -17.06 -3.62
N ILE A 142 5.74 -17.93 -2.92
CA ILE A 142 5.85 -18.12 -1.46
C ILE A 142 7.13 -18.89 -1.05
N GLN A 143 7.88 -19.47 -2.01
CA GLN A 143 9.05 -20.32 -1.74
C GLN A 143 10.43 -19.71 -2.10
N ALA A 144 10.49 -18.43 -2.49
CA ALA A 144 11.75 -17.75 -2.88
C ALA A 144 12.44 -17.01 -1.72
#